data_AF-A0A284S398-F1
#
_entry.id   AF-A0A284S398-F1
#
_cell.length_a   1.000
_cell.length_b   1.000
_cell.length_c   1.000
_cell.angle_alpha   90.00
_cell.angle_beta   90.00
_cell.angle_gamma   90.00
#
_symmetry.space_group_name_H-M   'P 1'
#
loop_
_entity.id
_entity.type
_entity.pdbx_description
1 polymer ?
#
loop_
_entity_poly.entity_id
_entity_poly.type
_entity_poly.pdbx_seq_one_letter_code
_entity_poly.pdbx_strand_id
1 'polypeptide(L)'
;MEQLERRLERQLDRLRSLENDFELKHAREQKGLLFEAVARFAQGFTDLLLRSDSQIEHIILEISSKVSDPGIQRQLSYLPPLLVAFSYHEALTSSTEAYPPLDQHLSAAARSTYLAAAEALTKSDLGPLTSWVRSNHEDARLLVDMCMFRSIYIDGCRYFHYVPSAKVAWDNLIQLSQENGLDHEDRINEIMPKLIDVRDEEDLIMYFE
;
A
#
# COMPACT_ATOMS: atom_id res chain seq x y z
N MET A 1 49.52 23.29 -17.71
CA MET A 1 49.01 21.91 -17.84
C MET A 1 48.41 21.46 -16.52
N GLU A 2 49.20 21.36 -15.46
CA GLU A 2 48.75 20.87 -14.14
C GLU A 2 47.57 21.64 -13.51
N GLN A 3 47.52 22.97 -13.67
CA GLN A 3 46.39 23.80 -13.18
C GLN A 3 45.09 23.58 -13.95
N LEU A 4 45.19 23.21 -15.23
CA LEU A 4 44.07 22.91 -16.13
C LEU A 4 43.52 21.52 -15.84
N GLU A 5 44.40 20.54 -15.59
CA GLU A 5 44.04 19.19 -15.14
C GLU A 5 43.30 19.21 -13.80
N ARG A 6 43.83 19.92 -12.79
CA ARG A 6 43.15 20.07 -11.48
C ARG A 6 41.80 20.78 -11.59
N ARG A 7 41.62 21.68 -12.57
CA ARG A 7 40.33 22.35 -12.81
C ARG A 7 39.34 21.41 -13.49
N LEU A 8 39.80 20.59 -14.43
CA LEU A 8 39.01 19.58 -15.11
C LEU A 8 38.55 18.48 -14.14
N GLU A 9 39.43 17.98 -13.28
CA GLU A 9 39.09 17.01 -12.22
C GLU A 9 38.00 17.55 -11.29
N ARG A 10 38.13 18.79 -10.80
CA ARG A 10 37.09 19.43 -9.97
C ARG A 10 35.76 19.59 -10.69
N GLN A 11 35.76 19.78 -12.02
CA GLN A 11 34.52 19.86 -12.79
C GLN A 11 33.89 18.47 -12.98
N LEU A 12 34.69 17.43 -13.21
CA LEU A 12 34.22 16.05 -13.29
C LEU A 12 33.64 15.57 -11.96
N ASP A 13 34.28 15.89 -10.83
CA ASP A 13 33.77 15.55 -9.50
C ASP A 13 32.44 16.26 -9.19
N ARG A 14 32.30 17.53 -9.60
CA ARG A 14 31.03 18.25 -9.48
C ARG A 14 29.94 17.64 -10.35
N LEU A 15 30.26 17.26 -11.58
CA LEU A 15 29.29 16.61 -12.48
C LEU A 15 28.83 15.28 -11.92
N ARG A 16 29.75 14.44 -11.43
CA ARG A 16 29.41 13.18 -10.75
C ARG A 16 28.55 13.39 -9.50
N SER A 17 28.85 14.41 -8.70
CA SER A 17 28.02 14.76 -7.54
C SER A 17 26.60 15.17 -7.96
N LEU A 18 26.46 15.98 -9.02
CA LEU A 18 25.16 16.43 -9.52
C LEU A 18 24.36 15.27 -10.14
N GLU A 19 25.03 14.36 -10.85
CA GLU A 19 24.43 13.15 -11.41
C GLU A 19 23.89 12.26 -10.30
N ASN A 20 24.70 11.98 -9.27
CA ASN A 20 24.27 11.21 -8.09
C ASN A 20 23.08 11.88 -7.36
N ASP A 21 23.11 13.21 -7.19
CA ASP A 21 22.02 13.96 -6.55
C ASP A 21 20.73 13.91 -7.39
N PHE A 22 20.85 13.97 -8.72
CA PHE A 22 19.74 13.87 -9.64
C PHE A 22 19.11 12.47 -9.62
N GLU A 23 19.93 11.41 -9.71
CA GLU A 23 19.48 10.03 -9.63
C GLU A 23 18.78 9.74 -8.30
N LEU A 24 19.36 10.21 -7.19
CA LEU A 24 18.78 10.04 -5.86
C LEU A 24 17.44 10.77 -5.73
N LYS A 25 17.32 11.98 -6.28
CA LYS A 25 16.08 12.74 -6.29
C LYS A 25 15.02 12.04 -7.14
N HIS A 26 15.38 11.58 -8.32
CA HIS A 26 14.46 10.91 -9.23
C HIS A 26 13.95 9.58 -8.65
N ALA A 27 14.83 8.79 -8.04
CA ALA A 27 14.45 7.55 -7.35
C ALA A 27 13.48 7.81 -6.18
N ARG A 28 13.63 8.93 -5.47
CA ARG A 28 12.70 9.34 -4.40
C ARG A 28 11.35 9.78 -4.95
N GLU A 29 11.34 10.58 -6.01
CA GLU A 29 10.11 11.00 -6.70
C GLU A 29 9.32 9.79 -7.21
N GLN A 30 10.00 8.82 -7.84
CA GLN A 30 9.38 7.59 -8.30
C GLN A 30 8.76 6.79 -7.16
N LYS A 31 9.47 6.61 -6.04
CA LYS A 31 8.91 5.95 -4.84
C LYS A 31 7.72 6.70 -4.26
N GLY A 32 7.74 8.04 -4.30
CA GLY A 32 6.61 8.87 -3.90
C GLY A 32 5.37 8.66 -4.77
N LEU A 33 5.55 8.61 -6.09
CA LEU A 33 4.47 8.32 -7.04
C LEU A 33 3.88 6.93 -6.84
N LEU A 34 4.72 5.91 -6.63
CA LEU A 34 4.28 4.56 -6.33
C LEU A 34 3.49 4.51 -5.02
N PHE A 35 3.98 5.19 -3.98
CA PHE A 35 3.27 5.29 -2.70
C PHE A 35 1.88 5.92 -2.88
N GLU A 36 1.79 7.08 -3.52
CA GLU A 36 0.51 7.79 -3.72
C GLU A 36 -0.46 6.99 -4.58
N ALA A 37 0.02 6.37 -5.66
CA ALA A 37 -0.80 5.52 -6.53
C ALA A 37 -1.43 4.36 -5.74
N VAL A 38 -0.61 3.62 -4.99
CA VAL A 38 -1.07 2.49 -4.18
C VAL A 38 -1.98 2.94 -3.03
N ALA A 39 -1.62 4.01 -2.32
CA ALA A 39 -2.40 4.51 -1.20
C ALA A 39 -3.80 4.96 -1.62
N ARG A 40 -3.89 5.73 -2.72
CA ARG A 40 -5.15 6.24 -3.26
C ARG A 40 -6.00 5.15 -3.88
N PHE A 41 -5.37 4.18 -4.57
CA PHE A 41 -6.06 3.02 -5.10
C PHE A 41 -6.65 2.16 -3.97
N ALA A 42 -5.85 1.81 -2.96
CA ALA A 42 -6.32 1.03 -1.81
C ALA A 42 -7.44 1.77 -1.05
N GLN A 43 -7.35 3.10 -0.94
CA GLN A 43 -8.41 3.93 -0.37
C GLN A 43 -9.69 3.89 -1.18
N GLY A 44 -9.62 4.28 -2.45
CA GLY A 44 -10.79 4.30 -3.32
C GLY A 44 -11.43 2.93 -3.47
N PHE A 45 -10.64 1.87 -3.56
CA PHE A 45 -11.16 0.53 -3.62
C PHE A 45 -11.88 0.11 -2.32
N THR A 46 -11.31 0.43 -1.15
CA THR A 46 -11.98 0.18 0.13
C THR A 46 -13.31 0.95 0.21
N ASP A 47 -13.33 2.21 -0.21
CA ASP A 47 -14.54 3.03 -0.20
C ASP A 47 -15.63 2.45 -1.13
N LEU A 48 -15.25 1.94 -2.30
CA LEU A 48 -16.17 1.24 -3.22
C LEU A 48 -16.77 -0.02 -2.57
N LEU A 49 -15.96 -0.81 -1.87
CA LEU A 49 -16.43 -2.01 -1.17
C LEU A 49 -17.40 -1.66 -0.05
N LEU A 50 -17.07 -0.67 0.79
CA LEU A 50 -17.93 -0.22 1.89
C LEU A 50 -19.27 0.33 1.40
N ARG A 51 -19.29 1.01 0.26
CA ARG A 51 -20.54 1.48 -0.38
C ARG A 51 -21.40 0.34 -0.92
N SER A 52 -20.75 -0.75 -1.33
CA SER A 52 -21.42 -1.90 -1.96
C SER A 52 -21.93 -2.90 -0.93
N ASP A 53 -21.23 -3.06 0.20
CA ASP A 53 -21.57 -4.01 1.25
C ASP A 53 -21.33 -3.39 2.64
N SER A 54 -22.43 -2.95 3.27
CA SER A 54 -22.42 -2.36 4.59
C SER A 54 -22.04 -3.35 5.70
N GLN A 55 -22.05 -4.67 5.44
CA GLN A 55 -21.61 -5.66 6.43
C GLN A 55 -20.12 -5.54 6.71
N ILE A 56 -19.32 -5.12 5.72
CA ILE A 56 -17.88 -4.93 5.86
C ILE A 56 -17.57 -3.93 6.99
N GLU A 57 -18.29 -2.81 7.01
CA GLU A 57 -18.12 -1.78 8.04
C GLU A 57 -18.42 -2.35 9.44
N HIS A 58 -19.50 -3.12 9.57
CA HIS A 58 -19.86 -3.77 10.82
C HIS A 58 -18.79 -4.77 11.29
N ILE A 59 -18.23 -5.57 10.38
CA ILE A 59 -17.14 -6.51 10.68
C ILE A 59 -15.90 -5.76 11.21
N ILE A 60 -15.50 -4.69 10.54
CA ILE A 60 -14.35 -3.86 10.93
C ILE A 60 -14.57 -3.26 12.33
N LEU A 61 -15.73 -2.66 12.56
CA LEU A 61 -16.06 -2.04 13.85
C LEU A 61 -16.10 -3.07 14.98
N GLU A 62 -16.69 -4.24 14.74
CA GLU A 62 -16.76 -5.29 15.75
C GLU A 62 -15.37 -5.78 16.14
N ILE A 63 -14.51 -6.11 15.16
CA ILE A 63 -13.16 -6.60 15.42
C ILE A 63 -12.31 -5.52 16.10
N SER A 64 -12.26 -4.31 15.54
CA SER A 64 -11.44 -3.23 16.09
C SER A 64 -11.87 -2.83 17.51
N SER A 65 -13.16 -2.93 17.86
CA SER A 65 -13.63 -2.64 19.23
C SER A 65 -13.07 -3.59 20.30
N LYS A 66 -12.64 -4.80 19.92
CA LYS A 66 -12.10 -5.83 20.83
C LYS A 66 -10.59 -5.67 21.05
N VAL A 67 -9.93 -4.76 20.33
CA VAL A 67 -8.49 -4.52 20.41
C VAL A 67 -8.20 -3.52 21.52
N SER A 68 -7.37 -3.92 22.48
CA SER A 68 -7.07 -3.09 23.67
C SER A 68 -6.02 -2.01 23.42
N ASP A 69 -5.07 -2.24 22.51
CA ASP A 69 -4.05 -1.24 22.17
C ASP A 69 -4.66 -0.17 21.24
N PRO A 70 -4.68 1.12 21.62
CA PRO A 70 -5.32 2.16 20.81
C PRO A 70 -4.67 2.39 19.44
N GLY A 71 -3.37 2.14 19.32
CA GLY A 71 -2.64 2.29 18.05
C GLY A 71 -3.03 1.19 17.07
N ILE A 72 -3.03 -0.06 17.54
CA ILE A 72 -3.47 -1.22 16.75
C ILE A 72 -4.97 -1.13 16.46
N GLN A 73 -5.78 -0.72 17.42
CA GLN A 73 -7.22 -0.51 17.23
C GLN A 73 -7.50 0.46 16.07
N ARG A 74 -6.82 1.62 16.04
CA ARG A 74 -6.95 2.60 14.96
C ARG A 74 -6.47 2.04 13.63
N GLN A 75 -5.44 1.21 13.63
CA GLN A 75 -4.99 0.56 12.40
C GLN A 75 -6.05 -0.43 11.88
N LEU A 76 -6.63 -1.24 12.78
CA LEU A 76 -7.63 -2.27 12.44
C LEU A 76 -9.04 -1.72 12.21
N SER A 77 -9.28 -0.43 12.46
CA SER A 77 -10.53 0.24 12.08
C SER A 77 -10.61 0.58 10.58
N TYR A 78 -9.66 0.09 9.79
CA TYR A 78 -9.62 0.26 8.35
C TYR A 78 -9.38 -1.09 7.67
N LEU A 79 -10.07 -1.36 6.56
CA LEU A 79 -10.13 -2.70 5.96
C LEU A 79 -8.77 -3.24 5.50
N PRO A 80 -7.95 -2.53 4.71
CA PRO A 80 -6.69 -3.09 4.21
C PRO A 80 -5.71 -3.50 5.31
N PRO A 81 -5.42 -2.67 6.34
CA PRO A 81 -4.58 -3.11 7.45
C PRO A 81 -5.18 -4.28 8.24
N LEU A 82 -6.51 -4.35 8.37
CA LEU A 82 -7.20 -5.49 8.99
C LEU A 82 -6.99 -6.77 8.18
N LEU A 83 -7.08 -6.72 6.85
CA LEU A 83 -6.85 -7.87 5.97
C LEU A 83 -5.39 -8.35 6.01
N VAL A 84 -4.42 -7.43 6.07
CA VAL A 84 -3.01 -7.82 6.26
C VAL A 84 -2.84 -8.51 7.62
N ALA A 85 -3.35 -7.92 8.70
CA ALA A 85 -3.27 -8.52 10.03
C ALA A 85 -3.95 -9.90 10.08
N PHE A 86 -5.10 -10.05 9.43
CA PHE A 86 -5.80 -11.33 9.29
C PHE A 86 -4.94 -12.36 8.56
N SER A 87 -4.28 -11.97 7.46
CA SER A 87 -3.44 -12.89 6.69
C SER A 87 -2.19 -13.33 7.48
N TYR A 88 -1.57 -12.43 8.26
CA TYR A 88 -0.52 -12.81 9.22
C TYR A 88 -1.07 -13.71 10.33
N HIS A 89 -2.29 -13.47 10.81
CA HIS A 89 -2.92 -14.28 11.86
C HIS A 89 -3.16 -15.72 11.38
N GLU A 90 -3.68 -15.89 10.17
CA GLU A 90 -3.85 -17.20 9.54
C GLU A 90 -2.50 -17.92 9.40
N ALA A 91 -1.46 -17.24 8.94
CA ALA A 91 -0.10 -17.82 8.82
C ALA A 91 0.53 -18.21 10.17
N LEU A 92 0.20 -17.50 11.26
CA LEU A 92 0.70 -17.81 12.61
C LEU A 92 -0.04 -18.98 13.26
N THR A 93 -1.32 -19.14 12.95
CA THR A 93 -2.21 -20.12 13.61
C THR A 93 -2.41 -21.39 12.80
N SER A 94 -2.22 -21.32 11.49
CA SER A 94 -2.27 -22.45 10.57
C SER A 94 -0.86 -22.90 10.19
N SER A 95 -0.63 -24.21 10.15
CA SER A 95 0.63 -24.77 9.66
C SER A 95 0.73 -24.82 8.13
N THR A 96 -0.37 -24.52 7.42
CA THR A 96 -0.45 -24.61 5.96
C THR A 96 -0.49 -23.27 5.25
N GLU A 97 -0.92 -22.21 5.95
CA GLU A 97 -1.01 -20.88 5.36
C GLU A 97 0.37 -20.21 5.34
N ALA A 98 0.70 -19.63 4.19
CA ALA A 98 1.93 -18.85 4.06
C ALA A 98 1.71 -17.43 4.58
N TYR A 99 2.80 -16.76 4.97
CA TYR A 99 2.75 -15.32 5.17
C TYR A 99 2.30 -14.62 3.89
N PRO A 100 1.71 -13.41 4.03
CA PRO A 100 1.28 -12.63 2.87
C PRO A 100 2.40 -12.47 1.83
N PRO A 101 2.05 -12.43 0.54
CA PRO A 101 3.01 -12.09 -0.50
C PRO A 101 3.74 -10.79 -0.14
N LEU A 102 5.02 -10.68 -0.51
CA LEU A 102 5.86 -9.49 -0.25
C LEU A 102 6.34 -9.31 1.20
N ASP A 103 6.04 -10.20 2.15
CA ASP A 103 6.57 -10.14 3.54
C ASP A 103 8.10 -9.97 3.55
N GLN A 104 8.80 -10.64 2.64
CA GLN A 104 10.25 -10.56 2.53
C GLN A 104 10.79 -9.17 2.14
N HIS A 105 9.95 -8.30 1.59
CA HIS A 105 10.33 -6.95 1.16
C HIS A 105 10.01 -5.88 2.20
N LEU A 106 9.26 -6.22 3.26
CA LEU A 106 8.91 -5.29 4.32
C LEU A 106 10.10 -4.98 5.22
N SER A 107 10.15 -3.75 5.72
CA SER A 107 11.07 -3.39 6.79
C SER A 107 10.72 -4.15 8.08
N ALA A 108 11.72 -4.40 8.94
CA ALA A 108 11.50 -5.06 10.22
C ALA A 108 10.47 -4.32 11.09
N ALA A 109 10.43 -2.98 11.01
CA ALA A 109 9.46 -2.17 11.72
C ALA A 109 8.03 -2.42 11.20
N ALA A 110 7.82 -2.38 9.88
CA ALA A 110 6.51 -2.64 9.28
C ALA A 110 6.01 -4.07 9.58
N ARG A 111 6.90 -5.06 9.45
CA ARG A 111 6.59 -6.45 9.79
C ARG A 111 6.21 -6.61 11.26
N SER A 112 6.95 -5.98 12.17
CA SER A 112 6.63 -5.98 13.61
C SER A 112 5.24 -5.41 13.89
N THR A 113 4.87 -4.32 13.21
CA THR A 113 3.53 -3.73 13.33
C THR A 113 2.43 -4.70 12.87
N TYR A 114 2.60 -5.38 11.73
CA TYR A 114 1.60 -6.36 11.27
C TYR A 114 1.51 -7.60 12.15
N LEU A 115 2.64 -8.09 12.67
CA LEU A 115 2.65 -9.20 13.63
C LEU A 115 1.92 -8.83 14.93
N ALA A 116 2.18 -7.65 15.49
CA ALA A 116 1.48 -7.18 16.68
C ALA A 116 -0.04 -7.04 16.42
N ALA A 117 -0.42 -6.55 15.24
CA ALA A 117 -1.82 -6.47 14.85
C ALA A 117 -2.48 -7.86 14.70
N ALA A 118 -1.77 -8.83 14.10
CA ALA A 118 -2.23 -10.21 13.97
C ALA A 118 -2.40 -10.92 15.32
N GLU A 119 -1.48 -10.70 16.26
CA GLU A 119 -1.59 -11.19 17.63
C GLU A 119 -2.81 -10.60 18.34
N ALA A 120 -3.12 -9.32 18.11
CA ALA A 120 -4.30 -8.67 18.68
C ALA A 120 -5.63 -9.28 18.20
N LEU A 121 -5.66 -9.89 17.00
CA LEU A 121 -6.84 -10.55 16.45
C LEU A 121 -7.22 -11.85 17.18
N THR A 122 -6.30 -12.47 17.94
CA THR A 122 -6.54 -13.74 18.66
C THR A 122 -7.72 -13.73 19.63
N LYS A 123 -8.14 -12.54 20.07
CA LYS A 123 -9.27 -12.35 21.01
C LYS A 123 -10.61 -12.07 20.31
N SER A 124 -10.61 -11.95 18.99
CA SER A 124 -11.79 -11.59 18.21
C SER A 124 -12.45 -12.83 17.60
N ASP A 125 -13.77 -12.78 17.43
CA ASP A 125 -14.45 -13.71 16.54
C ASP A 125 -14.16 -13.27 15.10
N LEU A 126 -13.39 -14.08 14.38
CA LEU A 126 -12.99 -13.81 13.00
C LEU A 126 -13.93 -14.47 11.98
N GLY A 127 -14.91 -15.26 12.41
CA GLY A 127 -15.82 -16.01 11.54
C GLY A 127 -16.47 -15.17 10.42
N PRO A 128 -17.04 -13.98 10.74
CA PRO A 128 -17.59 -13.08 9.73
C PRO A 128 -16.54 -12.59 8.71
N LEU A 129 -15.34 -12.21 9.18
CA LEU A 129 -14.24 -11.77 8.33
C LEU A 129 -13.74 -12.91 7.44
N THR A 130 -13.53 -14.10 8.00
CA THR A 130 -13.14 -15.29 7.25
C THR A 130 -14.16 -15.63 6.15
N SER A 131 -15.45 -15.54 6.45
CA SER A 131 -16.52 -15.77 5.47
C SER A 131 -16.48 -14.73 4.34
N TRP A 132 -16.27 -13.46 4.69
CA TRP A 132 -16.17 -12.38 3.71
C TRP A 132 -14.93 -12.54 2.81
N VAL A 133 -13.76 -12.81 3.40
CA VAL A 133 -12.50 -13.03 2.65
C VAL A 133 -12.64 -14.20 1.69
N ARG A 134 -13.26 -15.31 2.11
CA ARG A 134 -13.49 -16.47 1.21
C ARG A 134 -14.43 -16.14 0.05
N SER A 135 -15.42 -15.30 0.28
CA SER A 135 -16.40 -14.91 -0.74
C SER A 135 -15.84 -13.85 -1.70
N ASN A 136 -14.85 -13.06 -1.26
CA ASN A 136 -14.26 -11.94 -1.99
C ASN A 136 -12.73 -12.09 -2.10
N HIS A 137 -12.27 -13.28 -2.43
CA HIS A 137 -10.85 -13.64 -2.28
C HIS A 137 -9.92 -12.77 -3.15
N GLU A 138 -10.32 -12.44 -4.38
CA GLU A 138 -9.57 -11.56 -5.29
C GLU A 138 -9.43 -10.16 -4.70
N ASP A 139 -10.53 -9.59 -4.22
CA ASP A 139 -10.59 -8.25 -3.63
C ASP A 139 -9.75 -8.16 -2.36
N ALA A 140 -9.87 -9.17 -1.48
CA ALA A 140 -9.11 -9.25 -0.25
C ALA A 140 -7.61 -9.36 -0.54
N ARG A 141 -7.21 -10.23 -1.49
CA ARG A 141 -5.81 -10.40 -1.88
C ARG A 141 -5.21 -9.13 -2.48
N LEU A 142 -5.95 -8.47 -3.37
CA LEU A 142 -5.55 -7.19 -3.97
C LEU A 142 -5.33 -6.12 -2.88
N LEU A 143 -6.25 -5.97 -1.92
CA LEU A 143 -6.07 -5.00 -0.83
C LEU A 143 -4.91 -5.34 0.10
N VAL A 144 -4.65 -6.61 0.38
CA VAL A 144 -3.47 -7.05 1.14
C VAL A 144 -2.19 -6.62 0.43
N ASP A 145 -2.05 -6.98 -0.84
CA ASP A 145 -0.84 -6.70 -1.62
C ASP A 145 -0.62 -5.19 -1.80
N MET A 146 -1.69 -4.42 -2.06
CA MET A 146 -1.61 -2.96 -2.14
C MET A 146 -1.24 -2.34 -0.78
N CYS A 147 -1.80 -2.84 0.33
CA CYS A 147 -1.42 -2.34 1.65
C CYS A 147 0.07 -2.64 1.97
N MET A 148 0.59 -3.78 1.49
CA MET A 148 2.01 -4.13 1.67
C MET A 148 2.93 -3.30 0.79
N PHE A 149 2.59 -3.06 -0.48
CA PHE A 149 3.32 -2.11 -1.33
C PHE A 149 3.35 -0.72 -0.71
N ARG A 150 2.23 -0.23 -0.16
CA ARG A 150 2.19 1.06 0.55
C ARG A 150 3.22 1.11 1.68
N SER A 151 3.39 0.03 2.42
CA SER A 151 4.37 -0.09 3.50
C SER A 151 5.82 -0.20 2.98
N ILE A 152 6.04 -0.83 1.82
CA ILE A 152 7.36 -0.89 1.16
C ILE A 152 7.80 0.50 0.69
N TYR A 153 6.87 1.28 0.12
CA TYR A 153 7.16 2.60 -0.45
C TYR A 153 6.90 3.76 0.52
N ILE A 154 6.63 3.49 1.81
CA ILE A 154 6.26 4.52 2.80
C ILE A 154 7.33 5.62 2.96
N ASP A 155 8.60 5.31 2.76
CA ASP A 155 9.66 6.31 2.80
C ASP A 155 9.55 7.34 1.66
N GLY A 156 8.91 6.97 0.54
CA GLY A 156 8.58 7.87 -0.56
C GLY A 156 7.53 8.94 -0.19
N CYS A 157 6.62 8.60 0.73
CA CYS A 157 5.57 9.51 1.24
C CYS A 157 6.15 10.82 1.80
N ARG A 158 7.31 10.76 2.45
CA ARG A 158 7.92 11.93 3.11
C ARG A 158 8.38 13.03 2.14
N TYR A 159 8.37 12.74 0.84
CA TYR A 159 8.95 13.61 -0.17
C TYR A 159 7.93 14.03 -1.24
N PHE A 160 6.72 13.48 -1.25
CA PHE A 160 5.78 13.67 -2.34
C PHE A 160 4.32 13.54 -1.86
N HIS A 161 3.53 14.60 -2.03
CA HIS A 161 2.09 14.63 -1.78
C HIS A 161 1.41 15.30 -2.98
N TYR A 162 1.24 14.53 -4.05
CA TYR A 162 0.57 14.97 -5.27
C TYR A 162 -0.42 13.89 -5.69
N VAL A 163 -1.59 14.31 -6.20
CA VAL A 163 -2.56 13.41 -6.80
C VAL A 163 -1.96 12.94 -8.13
N PRO A 164 -1.51 11.67 -8.27
CA PRO A 164 -0.95 11.23 -9.53
C PRO A 164 -2.05 11.22 -10.59
N SER A 165 -1.71 11.58 -11.83
CA SER A 165 -2.64 11.40 -12.95
C SER A 165 -3.06 9.93 -13.04
N ALA A 166 -4.32 9.68 -13.37
CA ALA A 166 -4.90 8.34 -13.47
C ALA A 166 -4.05 7.42 -14.33
N LYS A 167 -3.55 7.89 -15.48
CA LYS A 167 -2.69 7.10 -16.37
C LYS A 167 -1.42 6.61 -15.68
N VAL A 168 -0.66 7.52 -15.05
CA VAL A 168 0.59 7.18 -14.36
C VAL A 168 0.33 6.23 -13.19
N ALA A 169 -0.73 6.48 -12.40
CA ALA A 169 -1.10 5.59 -11.30
C ALA A 169 -1.46 4.19 -11.81
N TRP A 170 -2.26 4.12 -12.86
CA TRP A 170 -2.69 2.87 -13.47
C TRP A 170 -1.49 2.06 -13.99
N ASP A 171 -0.65 2.66 -14.84
CA ASP A 171 0.53 2.01 -15.40
C ASP A 171 1.45 1.46 -14.28
N ASN A 172 1.66 2.25 -13.23
CA ASN A 172 2.45 1.86 -12.07
C ASN A 172 1.85 0.67 -11.30
N LEU A 173 0.52 0.65 -11.07
CA LEU A 173 -0.14 -0.43 -10.34
C LEU A 173 -0.04 -1.76 -11.09
N ILE A 174 -0.21 -1.72 -12.42
CA ILE A 174 -0.10 -2.89 -13.30
C ILE A 174 1.34 -3.38 -13.32
N GLN A 175 2.30 -2.47 -13.49
CA GLN A 175 3.73 -2.81 -13.47
C GLN A 175 4.14 -3.44 -12.13
N LEU A 176 3.72 -2.87 -10.99
CA LEU A 176 3.98 -3.44 -9.68
C LEU A 176 3.43 -4.86 -9.54
N SER A 177 2.22 -5.09 -10.04
CA SER A 177 1.62 -6.42 -10.04
C SER A 177 2.48 -7.40 -10.83
N GLN A 178 2.83 -7.07 -12.07
CA GLN A 178 3.57 -7.93 -12.98
C GLN A 178 5.01 -8.23 -12.48
N GLU A 179 5.74 -7.21 -12.04
CA GLU A 179 7.13 -7.36 -11.57
C GLU A 179 7.24 -8.27 -10.34
N ASN A 180 6.18 -8.34 -9.52
CA ASN A 180 6.14 -9.16 -8.33
C ASN A 180 5.40 -10.49 -8.54
N GLY A 181 5.04 -10.82 -9.80
CA GLY A 181 4.33 -12.06 -10.13
C GLY A 181 2.93 -12.13 -9.50
N LEU A 182 2.30 -10.98 -9.26
CA LEU A 182 0.94 -10.85 -8.78
C LEU A 182 0.00 -10.75 -9.98
N ASP A 183 -1.14 -11.42 -9.91
CA ASP A 183 -2.11 -11.55 -10.99
C ASP A 183 -3.32 -10.62 -10.77
N HIS A 184 -3.05 -9.31 -10.62
CA HIS A 184 -4.08 -8.31 -10.28
C HIS A 184 -4.51 -7.43 -11.46
N GLU A 185 -3.91 -7.62 -12.64
CA GLU A 185 -4.09 -6.73 -13.80
C GLU A 185 -5.56 -6.53 -14.16
N ASP A 186 -6.31 -7.62 -14.34
CA ASP A 186 -7.73 -7.58 -14.71
C ASP A 186 -8.56 -6.84 -13.66
N ARG A 187 -8.29 -7.10 -12.37
CA ARG A 187 -9.07 -6.49 -11.29
C ARG A 187 -8.76 -5.01 -11.12
N ILE A 188 -7.49 -4.61 -11.28
CA ILE A 188 -7.09 -3.19 -11.33
C ILE A 188 -7.80 -2.50 -12.50
N ASN A 189 -7.83 -3.12 -13.68
CA ASN A 189 -8.48 -2.57 -14.87
C ASN A 189 -9.99 -2.35 -14.67
N GLU A 190 -10.64 -3.19 -13.86
CA GLU A 190 -12.07 -3.02 -13.55
C GLU A 190 -12.34 -1.91 -12.51
N ILE A 191 -11.43 -1.74 -11.55
CA ILE A 191 -11.61 -0.79 -10.43
C ILE A 191 -11.19 0.62 -10.84
N MET A 192 -10.05 0.76 -11.53
CA MET A 192 -9.41 2.05 -11.77
C MET A 192 -10.34 3.09 -12.42
N PRO A 193 -11.15 2.78 -13.44
CA PRO A 193 -12.09 3.74 -14.04
C PRO A 193 -13.11 4.33 -13.04
N LYS A 194 -13.45 3.59 -11.98
CA LYS A 194 -14.42 4.01 -10.94
C LYS A 194 -13.81 5.01 -9.96
N LEU A 195 -12.49 5.23 -10.02
CA LEU A 195 -11.73 6.10 -9.10
C LEU A 195 -11.26 7.41 -9.75
N ILE A 196 -11.48 7.59 -11.05
CA ILE A 196 -11.05 8.78 -11.81
C ILE A 196 -12.09 9.89 -11.67
N ASP A 197 -11.62 11.12 -11.43
CA ASP A 197 -12.45 12.33 -11.30
C ASP A 197 -13.59 12.19 -10.27
N VAL A 198 -13.38 11.35 -9.25
CA VAL A 198 -14.28 11.27 -8.09
C VAL A 198 -13.99 12.44 -7.19
N ARG A 199 -15.01 13.25 -6.92
CA ARG A 199 -14.89 14.50 -6.17
C ARG A 199 -15.62 14.45 -4.83
N ASP A 200 -15.08 15.15 -3.85
CA ASP A 200 -15.71 15.35 -2.55
C ASP A 200 -16.72 16.51 -2.58
N GLU A 201 -17.26 16.86 -1.40
CA GLU A 201 -18.22 17.96 -1.24
C GLU A 201 -17.64 19.35 -1.56
N GLU A 202 -16.30 19.48 -1.59
CA GLU A 202 -15.56 20.70 -1.91
C GLU A 202 -15.09 20.74 -3.37
N ASP A 203 -15.57 19.81 -4.22
CA ASP A 203 -15.18 19.64 -5.63
C ASP A 203 -13.69 19.27 -5.82
N LEU A 204 -13.04 18.71 -4.78
CA LEU A 204 -11.66 18.27 -4.83
C LEU A 204 -11.56 16.81 -5.28
N ILE A 205 -10.60 16.51 -6.15
CA ILE A 205 -10.34 15.15 -6.64
C ILE A 205 -9.85 14.27 -5.48
N MET A 206 -10.63 13.24 -5.15
CA MET A 206 -10.37 12.37 -4.01
C MET A 206 -9.28 11.36 -4.27
N TYR A 207 -9.26 10.72 -5.45
CA TYR A 207 -8.33 9.63 -5.76
C TYR A 207 -7.38 9.94 -6.92
N PHE A 208 -7.89 10.10 -8.15
CA PHE A 208 -7.06 10.30 -9.34
C PHE A 208 -7.66 11.34 -10.30
N GLU A 209 -6.78 12.15 -10.90
CA GLU A 209 -7.08 13.14 -11.95
C GLU A 209 -6.97 12.54 -13.36
#